data_AF-A0A133Q3K1-F1
#
_entry.id   AF-A0A133Q3K1-F1
#
_cell.length_a   1.000
_cell.length_b   1.000
_cell.length_c   1.000
_cell.angle_alpha   90.00
_cell.angle_beta   90.00
_cell.angle_gamma   90.00
#
_symmetry.space_group_name_H-M   'P 1'
#
loop_
_entity.id
_entity.type
_entity.pdbx_description
1 polymer ?
#
loop_
_entity_poly.entity_id
_entity_poly.type
_entity_poly.pdbx_seq_one_letter_code
_entity_poly.pdbx_strand_id
1 'polypeptide(L)'
;MKYTLTIFTLLIFVLVGCNNFTYHGELATIDSLIAHQDKRALTILDSLSKNQRNFTKKDYLLYRFLLADAHNQFFISMKADTFMTDVADYYDTPHLRNTFPCIS
;
A
#
# COMPACT_ATOMS: atom_id res chain seq x y z
N MET A 1 27.39 -32.44 -13.33
CA MET A 1 27.32 -31.84 -11.97
C MET A 1 27.69 -30.36 -11.88
N LYS A 2 28.41 -29.75 -12.85
CA LYS A 2 28.71 -28.29 -12.79
C LYS A 2 27.49 -27.40 -13.09
N TYR A 3 26.69 -27.75 -14.10
CA TYR A 3 25.53 -26.95 -14.54
C TYR A 3 24.37 -26.98 -13.54
N THR A 4 24.20 -28.08 -12.81
CA THR A 4 23.16 -28.21 -11.78
C THR A 4 23.38 -27.21 -10.64
N LEU A 5 24.63 -27.00 -10.22
CA LEU A 5 24.97 -25.99 -9.21
C LEU A 5 24.70 -24.56 -9.69
N THR A 6 24.97 -24.27 -10.97
CA THR A 6 24.75 -22.94 -11.56
C THR A 6 23.27 -22.62 -11.72
N ILE A 7 22.46 -23.62 -12.07
CA ILE A 7 21.00 -23.48 -12.16
C ILE A 7 20.41 -23.24 -10.77
N PHE A 8 20.87 -23.99 -9.75
CA PHE A 8 20.41 -23.80 -8.37
C PHE A 8 20.77 -22.41 -7.82
N THR A 9 21.98 -21.91 -8.07
CA THR A 9 22.35 -20.56 -7.62
C THR A 9 21.55 -19.48 -8.33
N LEU A 10 21.32 -19.60 -9.65
CA LEU A 10 20.47 -18.67 -10.39
C LEU A 10 19.03 -18.65 -9.83
N LEU A 11 18.47 -19.83 -9.52
CA LEU A 11 17.12 -19.94 -8.97
C LEU A 11 16.99 -19.23 -7.61
N ILE A 12 17.99 -19.38 -6.74
CA ILE A 12 18.02 -18.71 -5.43
C ILE A 12 18.09 -17.19 -5.58
N PHE A 13 18.88 -16.65 -6.52
CA PHE A 13 18.93 -15.22 -6.76
C PHE A 13 17.61 -14.64 -7.30
N VAL A 14 16.89 -15.39 -8.14
CA VAL A 14 15.55 -14.99 -8.63
C VAL A 14 14.53 -14.99 -7.48
N LEU A 15 14.57 -15.98 -6.58
CA LEU A 15 13.68 -16.03 -5.42
C LEU A 15 13.97 -14.93 -4.39
N VAL A 16 15.24 -14.59 -4.14
CA VAL A 16 15.61 -13.51 -3.20
C VAL A 16 15.24 -12.13 -3.77
N GLY A 17 15.32 -11.93 -5.09
CA GLY A 17 14.91 -10.70 -5.76
C GLY A 17 13.40 -10.47 -5.81
N CYS A 18 12.60 -11.54 -5.74
CA CYS A 18 11.13 -11.45 -5.73
C CYS A 18 10.55 -11.15 -4.34
N ASN A 19 11.38 -11.19 -3.29
CA ASN A 19 10.95 -10.99 -1.91
C ASN A 19 11.03 -9.52 -1.45
N ASN A 20 10.97 -8.58 -2.38
CA ASN A 20 10.66 -7.20 -2.06
C ASN A 20 9.18 -7.14 -1.69
N PHE A 21 8.88 -7.51 -0.44
CA PHE A 21 7.58 -7.30 0.18
C PHE A 21 7.38 -5.78 0.32
N THR A 22 7.00 -5.14 -0.77
CA THR A 22 6.69 -3.73 -0.79
C THR A 22 5.30 -3.56 -0.21
N TYR A 23 5.14 -2.60 0.71
CA TYR A 23 3.84 -2.19 1.25
C TYR A 23 2.79 -1.94 0.17
N HIS A 24 3.22 -1.63 -1.06
CA HIS A 24 2.38 -1.54 -2.24
C HIS A 24 1.43 -2.74 -2.43
N GLY A 25 1.89 -3.99 -2.23
CA GLY A 25 1.05 -5.18 -2.40
C GLY A 25 -0.01 -5.33 -1.31
N GLU A 26 0.35 -5.00 -0.06
CA GLU A 26 -0.59 -4.98 1.06
C GLU A 26 -1.62 -3.85 0.89
N LEU A 27 -1.19 -2.65 0.50
CA LEU A 27 -2.08 -1.51 0.30
C LEU A 27 -3.07 -1.75 -0.85
N ALA A 28 -2.65 -2.41 -1.94
CA ALA A 28 -3.56 -2.83 -3.01
C ALA A 28 -4.56 -3.91 -2.57
N THR A 29 -4.16 -4.78 -1.64
CA THR A 29 -5.09 -5.77 -1.05
C THR A 29 -6.13 -5.08 -0.18
N ILE A 30 -5.72 -4.07 0.60
CA ILE A 30 -6.62 -3.28 1.46
C ILE A 30 -7.66 -2.54 0.63
N ASP A 31 -7.23 -1.88 -0.45
CA ASP A 31 -8.10 -1.24 -1.44
C ASP A 31 -9.23 -2.19 -1.88
N SER A 32 -8.87 -3.36 -2.40
CA SER A 32 -9.86 -4.36 -2.83
C SER A 32 -10.81 -4.80 -1.70
N LEU A 33 -10.33 -4.88 -0.47
CA LEU A 33 -11.16 -5.23 0.69
C LEU A 33 -12.14 -4.10 1.04
N ILE A 34 -11.73 -2.84 0.94
CA ILE A 34 -12.61 -1.68 1.15
C ILE A 34 -13.72 -1.67 0.10
N ALA A 35 -13.36 -1.85 -1.18
CA ALA A 35 -14.30 -1.93 -2.31
C ALA A 35 -15.40 -2.99 -2.10
N HIS A 36 -15.05 -4.09 -1.43
CA HIS A 36 -15.96 -5.19 -1.10
C HIS A 36 -16.60 -5.07 0.29
N GLN A 37 -16.43 -3.93 0.97
CA GLN A 37 -16.96 -3.67 2.31
C GLN A 37 -16.52 -4.71 3.34
N ASP A 38 -15.32 -5.27 3.16
CA ASP A 38 -14.75 -6.25 4.07
C ASP A 38 -14.02 -5.55 5.22
N LYS A 39 -14.57 -5.69 6.44
CA LYS A 39 -14.03 -5.09 7.66
C LYS A 39 -12.61 -5.54 7.99
N ARG A 40 -12.11 -6.62 7.39
CA ARG A 40 -10.69 -7.02 7.52
C ARG A 40 -9.74 -5.93 7.05
N ALA A 41 -10.16 -5.05 6.13
CA ALA A 41 -9.41 -3.88 5.73
C ALA A 41 -8.97 -3.03 6.94
N LEU A 42 -9.88 -2.79 7.90
CA LEU A 42 -9.60 -2.00 9.10
C LEU A 42 -8.58 -2.69 10.00
N THR A 43 -8.66 -4.03 10.14
CA THR A 43 -7.70 -4.80 10.94
C THR A 43 -6.30 -4.75 10.34
N ILE A 44 -6.19 -4.84 9.01
CA ILE A 44 -4.91 -4.75 8.32
C ILE A 44 -4.35 -3.32 8.40
N LEU A 45 -5.18 -2.30 8.21
CA LEU A 45 -4.81 -0.88 8.37
C LEU A 45 -4.31 -0.56 9.79
N ASP A 46 -4.95 -1.11 10.83
CA ASP A 46 -4.48 -0.98 12.21
C ASP A 46 -3.12 -1.66 12.40
N SER A 47 -2.93 -2.86 11.85
CA SER A 47 -1.65 -3.57 11.93
C SER A 47 -0.51 -2.78 11.26
N LEU A 48 -0.79 -2.14 10.13
CA LEU A 48 0.16 -1.33 9.36
C LEU A 48 0.52 -0.02 10.06
N SER A 49 -0.37 0.51 10.89
CA SER A 49 -0.11 1.74 11.64
C SER A 49 1.19 1.68 12.47
N LYS A 50 1.56 0.48 12.93
CA LYS A 50 2.77 0.21 13.72
C LYS A 50 4.06 0.30 12.91
N ASN A 51 3.96 0.13 11.59
CA ASN A 51 5.10 0.07 10.67
C ASN A 51 5.28 1.35 9.84
N GLN A 52 4.52 2.41 10.11
CA GLN A 52 4.54 3.66 9.34
C GLN A 52 5.94 4.29 9.21
N ARG A 53 6.86 4.04 10.16
CA ARG A 53 8.23 4.55 10.10
C ARG A 53 9.05 3.98 8.92
N ASN A 54 8.63 2.84 8.39
CA ASN A 54 9.29 2.18 7.26
C ASN A 54 8.67 2.56 5.91
N PHE A 55 7.63 3.41 5.91
CA PHE A 55 6.95 3.80 4.69
C PHE A 55 7.77 4.82 3.92
N THR A 56 7.77 4.68 2.59
CA THR A 56 8.12 5.81 1.74
C THR A 56 7.04 6.89 1.85
N LYS A 57 7.32 8.13 1.44
CA LYS A 57 6.30 9.19 1.40
C LYS A 57 5.07 8.77 0.59
N LYS A 58 5.28 8.03 -0.50
CA LYS A 58 4.21 7.49 -1.35
C LYS A 58 3.32 6.51 -0.57
N ASP A 59 3.94 5.52 0.09
CA ASP A 59 3.21 4.50 0.85
C ASP A 59 2.45 5.12 2.03
N TYR A 60 3.05 6.11 2.69
CA TYR A 60 2.40 6.84 3.77
C TYR A 60 1.14 7.57 3.32
N LEU A 61 1.20 8.30 2.21
CA LEU A 61 0.05 9.03 1.70
C LEU A 61 -1.04 8.08 1.17
N LEU A 62 -0.65 6.99 0.51
CA LEU A 62 -1.58 5.95 0.08
C LEU A 62 -2.27 5.26 1.27
N TYR A 63 -1.51 4.90 2.31
CA TYR A 63 -2.05 4.35 3.54
C TYR A 63 -3.07 5.28 4.19
N ARG A 64 -2.74 6.57 4.29
CA ARG A 64 -3.62 7.57 4.91
C ARG A 64 -4.90 7.75 4.10
N PHE A 65 -4.80 7.75 2.77
CA PHE A 65 -5.97 7.78 1.89
C PHE A 65 -6.88 6.57 2.13
N LEU A 66 -6.33 5.35 2.11
CA LEU A 66 -7.08 4.12 2.34
C LEU A 66 -7.71 4.07 3.75
N LEU A 67 -7.06 4.63 4.76
CA LEU A 67 -7.63 4.74 6.09
C LEU A 67 -8.88 5.62 6.10
N ALA A 68 -8.83 6.76 5.44
CA ALA A 68 -9.95 7.68 5.35
C ALA A 68 -11.10 7.09 4.50
N ASP A 69 -10.76 6.42 3.41
CA ASP A 69 -11.73 5.75 2.55
C ASP A 69 -12.44 4.61 3.28
N ALA A 70 -11.69 3.75 4.00
CA ALA A 70 -12.27 2.74 4.87
C ALA A 70 -13.18 3.35 5.94
N HIS A 71 -12.75 4.43 6.60
CA HIS A 71 -13.57 5.12 7.60
C HIS A 71 -14.87 5.66 6.99
N ASN A 72 -14.81 6.24 5.79
CA ASN A 72 -15.98 6.69 5.05
C ASN A 72 -16.91 5.51 4.71
N GLN A 73 -16.37 4.45 4.13
CA GLN A 73 -17.11 3.25 3.71
C GLN A 73 -17.81 2.54 4.88
N PHE A 74 -17.19 2.54 6.07
CA PHE A 74 -17.73 1.91 7.28
C PHE A 74 -18.42 2.88 8.24
N PHE A 75 -18.65 4.13 7.84
CA PHE A 75 -19.30 5.18 8.64
C PHE A 75 -18.62 5.43 10.01
N ILE A 76 -17.29 5.32 10.04
CA ILE A 76 -16.47 5.59 11.22
C ILE A 76 -16.04 7.05 11.20
N SER A 77 -16.41 7.79 12.24
CA SER A 77 -16.02 9.20 12.36
C SER A 77 -14.50 9.35 12.34
N MET A 78 -13.99 10.21 11.47
CA MET A 78 -12.59 10.63 11.45
C MET A 78 -12.50 12.12 11.74
N LYS A 79 -11.46 12.53 12.47
CA LYS A 79 -11.22 13.96 12.70
C LYS A 79 -10.83 14.61 11.38
N ALA A 80 -11.47 15.71 11.03
CA ALA A 80 -11.04 16.55 9.91
C ALA A 80 -9.62 17.06 10.20
N ASP A 81 -8.68 16.72 9.34
CA ASP A 81 -7.31 17.22 9.36
C ASP A 81 -6.92 17.70 7.97
N THR A 82 -5.71 18.28 7.84
CA THR A 82 -5.19 18.78 6.56
C THR A 82 -4.59 17.69 5.68
N PHE A 83 -4.61 16.41 6.09
CA PHE A 83 -3.87 15.37 5.36
C PHE A 83 -4.42 15.12 3.97
N MET A 84 -5.74 15.30 3.77
CA MET A 84 -6.32 15.15 2.44
C MET A 84 -5.77 16.19 1.45
N THR A 85 -5.39 17.38 1.94
CA THR A 85 -4.65 18.37 1.16
C THR A 85 -3.25 17.85 0.82
N ASP A 86 -2.54 17.26 1.78
CA ASP A 86 -1.20 16.70 1.53
C ASP A 86 -1.21 15.53 0.52
N VAL A 87 -2.27 14.71 0.52
CA VAL A 87 -2.48 13.67 -0.50
C VAL A 87 -2.75 14.29 -1.85
N ALA A 88 -3.67 15.26 -1.91
CA ALA A 88 -4.04 15.95 -3.13
C ALA A 88 -2.81 16.61 -3.79
N ASP A 89 -2.04 17.36 -3.00
CA ASP A 89 -0.83 18.04 -3.46
C ASP A 89 0.22 17.05 -3.95
N TYR A 90 0.41 15.92 -3.27
CA TYR A 90 1.40 14.93 -3.68
C TYR A 90 1.08 14.30 -5.04
N TYR A 91 -0.17 13.92 -5.27
CA TYR A 91 -0.56 13.27 -6.52
C TYR A 91 -0.90 14.25 -7.65
N ASP A 92 -1.12 15.54 -7.40
CA ASP A 92 -1.23 16.56 -8.47
C ASP A 92 0.12 16.86 -9.16
N THR A 93 1.22 16.33 -8.62
CA THR A 93 2.55 16.46 -9.24
C THR A 93 2.53 15.87 -10.66
N PRO A 94 3.06 16.54 -11.70
CA PRO A 94 2.87 16.16 -13.11
C PRO A 94 3.26 14.72 -13.49
N HIS A 95 4.22 14.12 -12.79
CA HIS A 95 4.66 12.74 -13.02
C HIS A 95 3.87 11.69 -12.21
N LEU A 96 3.00 12.13 -11.29
CA LEU A 96 2.13 11.30 -10.44
C LEU A 96 0.64 11.53 -10.71
N ARG A 97 0.28 12.52 -11.52
CA ARG A 97 -1.10 12.91 -11.85
C ARG A 97 -1.95 11.77 -12.44
N ASN A 98 -1.31 10.83 -13.15
CA ASN A 98 -1.98 9.64 -13.69
C ASN A 98 -1.85 8.40 -12.79
N THR A 99 -1.15 8.53 -11.66
CA THR A 99 -1.05 7.52 -10.61
C THR A 99 -1.86 7.89 -9.38
N PHE A 100 -2.73 8.91 -9.47
CA PHE A 100 -3.82 9.04 -8.53
C PHE A 100 -4.49 7.67 -8.49
N PRO A 101 -4.45 6.98 -7.34
CA PRO A 101 -4.92 5.61 -7.30
C PRO A 101 -6.43 5.68 -7.52
N CYS A 102 -6.89 5.28 -8.71
CA CYS A 102 -8.29 4.92 -8.96
C CYS A 102 -8.55 3.60 -8.22
N ILE A 103 -8.50 3.69 -6.89
CA ILE A 103 -8.97 2.70 -5.93
C ILE A 103 -10.44 2.50 -6.25
N SER A 104 -10.78 1.25 -6.55
CA SER A 104 -11.99 0.85 -7.28
C SER A 104 -13.20 0.71 -6.36
#